data_AF-A0A8D2PFX6-F1
#
_entry.id   AF-A0A8D2PFX6-F1
#
_cell.length_a   1.000
_cell.length_b   1.000
_cell.length_c   1.000
_cell.angle_alpha   90.00
_cell.angle_beta   90.00
_cell.angle_gamma   90.00
#
_symmetry.space_group_name_H-M   'P 1'
#
loop_
_entity.id
_entity.type
_entity.pdbx_description
1 polymer ?
#
loop_
_entity_poly.entity_id
_entity_poly.type
_entity_poly.pdbx_seq_one_letter_code
_entity_poly.pdbx_strand_id
1 'polypeptide(L)'
;LELMRYLEETKFDAVLTDPFLPCGQIVAEHLSLPSVYFLQQMPCGIPCGLDFEATQCPNPPSYVPRAFTDLTDHMSFLQRVKNLLFDTQNLFLCDFAFQPYSKLASEFLQREVTVLDLLRKGSVWLLRLEFVLDYPRPLMPNIIPIGGVHCAHKELPQVGHALFSLLVCPRPVMLLS
;
A
#
# COMPACT_ATOMS: atom_id res chain seq x y z
N LEU A 1 -7.18 -20.93 13.50
CA LEU A 1 -6.30 -20.92 14.70
C LEU A 1 -4.99 -21.69 14.49
N GLU A 2 -5.01 -22.83 13.79
CA GLU A 2 -3.79 -23.58 13.50
C GLU A 2 -2.76 -22.79 12.68
N LEU A 3 -3.22 -21.97 11.71
CA LEU A 3 -2.36 -21.07 10.94
C LEU A 3 -1.68 -20.00 11.83
N MET A 4 -2.43 -19.28 12.67
CA MET A 4 -1.85 -18.25 13.56
C MET A 4 -0.77 -18.82 14.49
N ARG A 5 -1.03 -20.01 15.04
CA ARG A 5 -0.07 -20.72 15.90
C ARG A 5 1.21 -21.09 15.14
N TYR A 6 1.07 -21.55 13.89
CA TYR A 6 2.22 -21.82 13.01
C TYR A 6 3.04 -20.56 12.71
N LEU A 7 2.37 -19.43 12.46
CA LEU A 7 3.05 -18.16 12.16
C LEU A 7 3.85 -17.65 13.37
N GLU A 8 3.30 -17.78 14.58
CA GLU A 8 4.01 -17.46 15.83
C GLU A 8 5.21 -18.38 16.09
N GLU A 9 5.05 -19.68 15.84
CA GLU A 9 6.12 -20.68 16.02
C GLU A 9 7.29 -20.48 15.04
N THR A 10 7.00 -20.05 13.81
CA THR A 10 8.00 -19.92 12.74
C THR A 10 8.86 -18.64 12.86
N LYS A 11 8.41 -17.62 13.63
CA LYS A 11 9.12 -16.36 13.90
C LYS A 11 9.64 -15.65 12.64
N PHE A 12 8.71 -15.19 11.80
CA PHE A 12 9.01 -14.35 10.65
C PHE A 12 9.58 -12.98 11.09
N ASP A 13 10.46 -12.39 10.28
CA ASP A 13 11.03 -11.06 10.57
C ASP A 13 10.20 -9.91 9.97
N ALA A 14 9.40 -10.17 8.93
CA ALA A 14 8.56 -9.17 8.27
C ALA A 14 7.36 -9.81 7.54
N VAL A 15 6.33 -9.01 7.29
CA VAL A 15 5.14 -9.40 6.52
C VAL A 15 5.07 -8.58 5.23
N LEU A 16 5.09 -9.25 4.09
CA LEU A 16 4.80 -8.65 2.78
C LEU A 16 3.30 -8.80 2.50
N THR A 17 2.59 -7.68 2.39
CA THR A 17 1.13 -7.66 2.19
C THR A 17 0.71 -6.64 1.15
N ASP A 18 -0.40 -6.92 0.46
CA ASP A 18 -1.06 -5.93 -0.40
C ASP A 18 -1.96 -5.03 0.47
N PRO A 19 -1.82 -3.68 0.40
CA PRO A 19 -2.65 -2.78 1.19
C PRO A 19 -4.12 -2.68 0.70
N PHE A 20 -4.46 -3.22 -0.47
CA PHE A 20 -5.84 -3.34 -0.94
C PHE A 20 -6.67 -4.28 -0.06
N LEU A 21 -6.04 -5.33 0.48
CA LEU A 21 -6.65 -6.26 1.44
C LEU A 21 -6.03 -6.04 2.83
N PRO A 22 -6.66 -5.22 3.70
CA PRO A 22 -6.07 -4.83 4.98
C PRO A 22 -5.90 -5.98 5.98
N CYS A 23 -6.45 -7.16 5.69
CA CYS A 23 -6.34 -8.36 6.52
C CYS A 23 -4.89 -8.75 6.83
N GLY A 24 -3.98 -8.67 5.85
CA GLY A 24 -2.57 -8.98 6.09
C GLY A 24 -1.90 -8.00 7.05
N GLN A 25 -2.29 -6.72 7.01
CA GLN A 25 -1.83 -5.73 7.98
C GLN A 25 -2.40 -5.96 9.38
N ILE A 26 -3.64 -6.40 9.50
CA ILE A 26 -4.24 -6.74 10.79
C ILE A 26 -3.45 -7.89 11.46
N VAL A 27 -3.05 -8.90 10.69
CA VAL A 27 -2.21 -10.01 11.17
C VAL A 27 -0.81 -9.52 11.54
N ALA A 28 -0.20 -8.66 10.72
CA ALA A 28 1.12 -8.08 11.01
C ALA A 28 1.10 -7.28 12.33
N GLU A 29 0.05 -6.49 12.57
CA GLU A 29 -0.15 -5.75 13.80
C GLU A 29 -0.31 -6.68 15.02
N HIS A 30 -1.06 -7.78 14.87
CA HIS A 30 -1.23 -8.77 15.93
C HIS A 30 0.10 -9.45 16.31
N LEU A 31 0.91 -9.80 15.30
CA LEU A 31 2.23 -10.42 15.48
C LEU A 31 3.33 -9.41 15.84
N SER A 32 3.01 -8.10 15.86
CA SER A 32 3.97 -7.01 16.07
C SER A 32 5.18 -7.04 15.12
N LEU A 33 4.93 -7.41 13.85
CA LEU A 33 5.97 -7.51 12.82
C LEU A 33 5.95 -6.27 11.90
N PRO A 34 7.11 -5.83 11.40
CA PRO A 34 7.16 -4.76 10.40
C PRO A 34 6.48 -5.22 9.11
N SER A 35 5.55 -4.40 8.61
CA SER A 35 4.88 -4.66 7.34
C SER A 35 5.57 -3.93 6.19
N VAL A 36 5.75 -4.67 5.11
CA VAL A 36 6.21 -4.17 3.82
C VAL A 36 5.01 -4.26 2.88
N TYR A 37 4.61 -3.12 2.32
CA TYR A 37 3.52 -3.09 1.36
C TYR A 37 4.05 -3.33 -0.04
N PHE A 38 3.45 -4.28 -0.74
CA PHE A 38 3.66 -4.44 -2.17
C PHE A 38 2.39 -3.99 -2.89
N LEU A 39 2.49 -2.88 -3.63
CA LEU A 39 1.35 -2.31 -4.33
C LEU A 39 1.68 -2.16 -5.80
N GLN A 40 0.79 -2.64 -6.67
CA GLN A 40 0.77 -2.16 -8.04
C GLN A 40 0.21 -0.74 -8.04
N GLN A 41 1.06 0.26 -8.30
CA GLN A 41 0.59 1.63 -8.34
C GLN A 41 -0.34 1.78 -9.54
N MET A 42 -1.63 1.90 -9.28
CA MET A 42 -2.57 2.43 -10.26
C MET A 42 -2.27 3.93 -10.42
N PRO A 43 -2.56 4.55 -11.57
CA PRO A 43 -2.28 5.98 -11.82
C PRO A 43 -2.85 6.94 -10.74
N CYS A 44 -3.79 6.43 -9.94
CA CYS A 44 -4.47 7.11 -8.85
C CYS A 44 -4.08 6.67 -7.42
N GLY A 45 -3.07 5.81 -7.24
CA GLY A 45 -2.75 5.19 -5.94
C GLY A 45 -3.71 4.05 -5.56
N ILE A 46 -3.75 3.70 -4.28
CA ILE A 46 -4.82 2.86 -3.71
C ILE A 46 -6.17 3.55 -3.96
N PRO A 47 -7.29 2.83 -4.14
CA PRO A 47 -8.62 3.44 -4.13
C PRO A 47 -8.71 4.55 -3.07
N CYS A 48 -9.06 5.75 -3.55
CA CYS A 48 -9.26 6.96 -2.74
C CYS A 48 -8.03 7.61 -2.11
N GLY A 49 -6.83 7.26 -2.57
CA GLY A 49 -5.61 7.96 -2.16
C GLY A 49 -5.17 7.70 -0.72
N LEU A 50 -5.62 6.59 -0.14
CA LEU A 50 -5.33 6.18 1.23
C LEU A 50 -3.83 5.91 1.43
N ASP A 51 -3.12 5.49 0.38
CA ASP A 51 -1.66 5.39 0.35
C ASP A 51 -0.98 6.74 0.54
N PHE A 52 -1.49 7.81 -0.07
CA PHE A 52 -0.93 9.15 0.11
C PHE A 52 -1.15 9.66 1.53
N GLU A 53 -2.33 9.43 2.10
CA GLU A 53 -2.59 9.85 3.48
C GLU A 53 -1.85 8.98 4.50
N ALA A 54 -1.68 7.69 4.24
CA ALA A 54 -0.90 6.80 5.09
C ALA A 54 0.60 7.15 5.06
N THR A 55 1.13 7.48 3.87
CA THR A 55 2.53 7.88 3.70
C THR A 55 2.78 9.35 3.98
N GLN A 56 1.74 10.16 4.22
CA GLN A 56 1.83 11.62 4.34
C GLN A 56 2.43 12.30 3.09
N CYS A 57 2.32 11.67 1.92
CA CYS A 57 2.71 12.25 0.64
C CYS A 57 1.72 13.35 0.22
N PRO A 58 2.19 14.56 -0.14
CA PRO A 58 1.28 15.60 -0.62
C PRO A 58 0.76 15.26 -2.01
N ASN A 59 -0.56 15.22 -2.16
CA ASN A 59 -1.25 14.91 -3.41
C ASN A 59 -2.29 16.00 -3.75
N PRO A 60 -1.86 17.12 -4.37
CA PRO A 60 -2.74 18.26 -4.60
C PRO A 60 -3.73 18.01 -5.75
N PRO A 61 -5.06 18.12 -5.52
CA PRO A 61 -6.07 17.95 -6.57
C PRO A 61 -6.08 19.09 -7.60
N SER A 62 -5.25 20.12 -7.44
CA SER A 62 -5.16 21.25 -8.37
C SER A 62 -4.33 20.95 -9.63
N TYR A 63 -3.40 19.99 -9.54
CA TYR A 63 -2.48 19.61 -10.63
C TYR A 63 -2.56 18.11 -10.96
N VAL A 64 -2.94 17.29 -9.98
CA VAL A 64 -3.04 15.84 -10.14
C VAL A 64 -4.49 15.47 -10.45
N PRO A 65 -4.81 14.99 -11.65
CA PRO A 65 -6.17 14.57 -11.98
C PRO A 65 -6.54 13.29 -11.21
N ARG A 66 -7.78 13.23 -10.72
CA ARG A 66 -8.34 12.05 -10.03
C ARG A 66 -8.83 11.03 -11.06
N ALA A 67 -8.78 9.75 -10.70
CA ALA A 67 -9.30 8.68 -11.54
C ALA A 67 -10.78 8.92 -11.89
N PHE A 68 -11.19 8.45 -13.08
CA PHE A 68 -12.54 8.56 -13.61
C PHE A 68 -13.01 10.00 -13.94
N THR A 69 -12.11 10.99 -13.93
CA THR A 69 -12.44 12.37 -14.34
C THR A 69 -12.10 12.69 -15.80
N ASP A 70 -11.31 11.82 -16.45
CA ASP A 70 -10.71 12.01 -17.79
C ASP A 70 -9.99 13.36 -17.95
N LEU A 71 -9.43 13.88 -16.85
CA LEU A 71 -8.67 15.12 -16.80
C LEU A 71 -7.17 14.85 -16.99
N THR A 72 -6.47 15.85 -17.53
CA THR A 72 -5.02 15.84 -17.70
C THR A 72 -4.34 16.71 -16.64
N ASP A 73 -3.00 16.82 -16.69
CA ASP A 73 -2.20 17.79 -15.92
C ASP A 73 -2.59 19.25 -16.22
N HIS A 74 -3.06 19.51 -17.43
CA HIS A 74 -3.52 20.83 -17.87
C HIS A 74 -5.03 21.03 -17.66
N MET A 75 -5.41 21.39 -16.43
CA MET A 75 -6.81 21.71 -16.06
C MET A 75 -7.09 23.22 -15.98
N SER A 76 -8.20 23.65 -16.56
CA SER A 76 -8.84 24.95 -16.32
C SER A 76 -9.41 25.05 -14.90
N PHE A 77 -9.76 26.25 -14.44
CA PHE A 77 -10.30 26.47 -13.09
C PHE A 77 -11.52 25.59 -12.78
N LEU A 78 -12.49 25.50 -13.70
CA LEU A 78 -13.68 24.67 -13.49
C LEU A 78 -13.36 23.18 -13.45
N GLN A 79 -12.38 22.72 -14.25
CA GLN A 79 -11.93 21.34 -14.21
C GLN A 79 -11.24 21.01 -12.87
N ARG A 80 -10.51 21.95 -12.27
CA ARG A 80 -9.93 21.79 -10.92
C ARG A 80 -11.01 21.68 -9.84
N VAL A 81 -12.06 22.50 -9.94
CA VAL A 81 -13.21 22.43 -9.03
C VAL A 81 -13.92 21.08 -9.17
N LYS A 82 -14.15 20.61 -10.41
CA LYS A 82 -14.66 19.26 -10.68
C LYS A 82 -13.76 18.20 -10.05
N ASN A 83 -12.45 18.29 -10.25
CA ASN A 83 -11.49 17.33 -9.71
C ASN A 83 -11.56 17.24 -8.17
N LEU A 84 -11.68 18.39 -7.48
CA LEU A 84 -11.85 18.47 -6.02
C LEU A 84 -13.18 17.84 -5.55
N LEU A 85 -14.27 18.03 -6.30
CA LEU A 85 -15.56 17.42 -5.97
C LEU A 85 -15.50 15.89 -6.08
N PHE A 86 -14.88 15.38 -7.15
CA PHE A 86 -14.66 13.95 -7.32
C PHE A 86 -13.72 13.38 -6.25
N ASP A 87 -12.68 14.11 -5.87
CA ASP A 87 -11.78 13.71 -4.78
C ASP A 87 -12.53 13.53 -3.46
N THR A 88 -13.28 14.56 -3.07
CA THR A 88 -14.09 14.55 -1.84
C THR A 88 -15.09 13.39 -1.84
N GLN A 89 -15.78 13.17 -2.96
CA GLN A 89 -16.75 12.08 -3.07
C GLN A 89 -16.10 10.70 -2.95
N ASN A 90 -14.92 10.51 -3.54
CA ASN A 90 -14.19 9.25 -3.44
C ASN A 90 -13.76 8.96 -2.00
N LEU A 91 -13.28 9.95 -1.25
CA LEU A 91 -12.93 9.79 0.17
C LEU A 91 -14.11 9.23 0.99
N PHE A 92 -15.30 9.83 0.84
CA PHE A 92 -16.51 9.34 1.52
C PHE A 92 -16.89 7.91 1.11
N LEU A 93 -16.76 7.57 -0.18
CA LEU A 93 -17.07 6.23 -0.67
C LEU A 93 -16.11 5.18 -0.09
N CYS A 94 -14.82 5.52 0.03
CA CYS A 94 -13.84 4.62 0.61
C CYS A 94 -13.98 4.45 2.11
N ASP A 95 -14.29 5.51 2.86
CA ASP A 95 -14.59 5.39 4.29
C ASP A 95 -15.72 4.38 4.52
N PHE A 96 -16.75 4.44 3.67
CA PHE A 96 -17.85 3.47 3.72
C PHE A 96 -17.41 2.05 3.34
N ALA A 97 -16.59 1.90 2.29
CA ALA A 97 -16.08 0.60 1.84
C ALA A 97 -15.12 -0.07 2.84
N PHE A 98 -14.30 0.71 3.55
CA PHE A 98 -13.33 0.23 4.53
C PHE A 98 -13.88 0.14 5.96
N GLN A 99 -15.05 0.73 6.22
CA GLN A 99 -15.78 0.61 7.49
C GLN A 99 -15.89 -0.84 8.03
N PRO A 100 -16.31 -1.85 7.23
CA PRO A 100 -16.37 -3.23 7.71
C PRO A 100 -15.00 -3.80 8.12
N TYR A 101 -13.94 -3.44 7.39
CA TYR A 101 -12.57 -3.86 7.73
C TYR A 101 -12.07 -3.19 9.01
N SER A 102 -12.39 -1.92 9.23
CA SER A 102 -12.07 -1.21 10.48
C SER A 102 -12.78 -1.84 11.69
N LYS A 103 -14.04 -2.26 11.54
CA LYS A 103 -14.77 -3.02 12.57
C LYS A 103 -14.11 -4.37 12.84
N LEU A 104 -13.85 -5.15 11.81
CA LEU A 104 -13.18 -6.44 11.93
C LEU A 104 -11.81 -6.33 12.61
N ALA A 105 -11.02 -5.33 12.19
CA ALA A 105 -9.72 -5.04 12.78
C ALA A 105 -9.85 -4.67 14.26
N SER A 106 -10.85 -3.87 14.61
CA SER A 106 -11.06 -3.43 15.99
C SER A 106 -11.50 -4.56 16.90
N GLU A 107 -12.36 -5.47 16.41
CA GLU A 107 -12.78 -6.68 17.12
C GLU A 107 -11.61 -7.66 17.30
N PHE A 108 -10.82 -7.87 16.25
CA PHE A 108 -9.71 -8.82 16.26
C PHE A 108 -8.52 -8.34 17.12
N LEU A 109 -8.16 -7.06 17.02
CA LEU A 109 -7.08 -6.45 17.78
C LEU A 109 -7.53 -5.96 19.17
N GLN A 110 -8.82 -6.08 19.49
CA GLN A 110 -9.45 -5.63 20.75
C GLN A 110 -9.17 -4.15 21.09
N ARG A 111 -8.99 -3.30 20.06
CA ARG A 111 -8.75 -1.86 20.22
C ARG A 111 -9.36 -1.11 19.04
N GLU A 112 -9.84 0.11 19.22
CA GLU A 112 -10.34 0.92 18.10
C GLU A 112 -9.20 1.25 17.12
N VAL A 113 -9.32 0.79 15.88
CA VAL A 113 -8.38 1.08 14.79
C VAL A 113 -9.10 1.41 13.49
N THR A 114 -8.59 2.41 12.79
CA THR A 114 -8.96 2.67 11.40
C THR A 114 -8.00 1.99 10.44
N VAL A 115 -8.46 1.70 9.22
CA VAL A 115 -7.58 1.15 8.17
C VAL A 115 -6.43 2.11 7.87
N LEU A 116 -6.68 3.42 7.90
CA LEU A 116 -5.66 4.43 7.73
C LEU A 116 -4.57 4.34 8.81
N ASP A 117 -4.95 4.16 10.08
CA ASP A 117 -3.98 4.02 11.17
C ASP A 117 -3.16 2.74 11.06
N LEU A 118 -3.75 1.66 10.51
CA LEU A 118 -3.02 0.43 10.21
C LEU A 118 -2.01 0.64 9.07
N LEU A 119 -2.40 1.33 8.00
CA LEU A 119 -1.53 1.61 6.86
C LEU A 119 -0.39 2.58 7.20
N ARG A 120 -0.63 3.56 8.09
CA ARG A 120 0.41 4.47 8.59
C ARG A 120 1.58 3.77 9.27
N LYS A 121 1.39 2.54 9.74
CA LYS A 121 2.43 1.73 10.40
C LYS A 121 3.30 0.94 9.42
N GLY A 122 3.04 1.03 8.12
CA GLY A 122 3.89 0.43 7.09
C GLY A 122 5.31 0.93 7.16
N SER A 123 6.26 0.00 7.24
CA SER A 123 7.69 0.34 7.29
C SER A 123 8.23 0.75 5.92
N VAL A 124 7.87 -0.01 4.88
CA VAL A 124 8.35 0.22 3.51
C VAL A 124 7.20 0.01 2.52
N TRP A 125 7.11 0.89 1.53
CA TRP A 125 6.14 0.83 0.45
C TRP A 125 6.86 0.52 -0.86
N LEU A 126 6.74 -0.72 -1.33
CA LEU A 126 7.21 -1.14 -2.64
C LEU A 126 6.12 -0.83 -3.67
N LEU A 127 6.29 0.29 -4.38
CA LEU A 127 5.33 0.75 -5.38
C LEU A 127 5.79 0.32 -6.77
N ARG A 128 4.97 -0.44 -7.47
CA ARG A 128 5.20 -0.70 -8.90
C ARG A 128 4.85 0.55 -9.71
N LEU A 129 5.80 1.47 -9.81
CA LEU A 129 5.66 2.78 -10.45
C LEU A 129 6.42 2.81 -11.77
N GLU A 130 5.76 3.28 -12.84
CA GLU A 130 6.44 3.67 -14.08
C GLU A 130 6.39 5.19 -14.22
N PHE A 131 7.53 5.86 -14.01
CA PHE A 131 7.64 7.33 -14.02
C PHE A 131 7.15 8.00 -15.32
N VAL A 132 7.02 7.24 -16.41
CA VAL A 132 6.57 7.75 -17.72
C VAL A 132 5.05 7.88 -17.79
N LEU A 133 4.31 7.05 -17.05
CA LEU A 133 2.84 7.00 -17.10
C LEU A 133 2.18 7.79 -15.97
N ASP A 134 2.94 8.13 -14.93
CA ASP A 134 2.44 8.83 -13.75
C ASP A 134 2.78 10.32 -13.76
N TYR A 135 1.88 11.12 -13.19
CA TYR A 135 2.09 12.54 -13.02
C TYR A 135 3.21 12.83 -12.01
N PRO A 136 4.06 13.86 -12.23
CA PRO A 136 5.17 14.15 -11.34
C PRO A 136 4.65 14.57 -9.96
N ARG A 137 5.03 13.79 -8.94
CA ARG A 137 4.67 14.00 -7.53
C ARG A 137 5.86 13.65 -6.63
N PRO A 138 6.00 14.29 -5.46
CA PRO A 138 7.03 13.91 -4.50
C PRO A 138 6.73 12.53 -3.90
N LEU A 139 7.78 11.74 -3.69
CA LEU A 139 7.73 10.45 -3.01
C LEU A 139 8.35 10.59 -1.62
N MET A 140 7.77 9.93 -0.62
CA MET A 140 8.38 9.86 0.70
C MET A 140 9.57 8.88 0.75
N PRO A 141 10.53 9.05 1.68
CA PRO A 141 11.72 8.21 1.77
C PRO A 141 11.43 6.71 2.04
N ASN A 142 10.28 6.39 2.62
CA ASN A 142 9.83 5.01 2.86
C ASN A 142 9.20 4.36 1.62
N ILE A 143 9.13 5.06 0.49
CA ILE A 143 8.59 4.58 -0.78
C ILE A 143 9.74 4.20 -1.70
N ILE A 144 9.75 2.93 -2.13
CA ILE A 144 10.72 2.39 -3.07
C ILE A 144 9.99 2.04 -4.38
N PRO A 145 10.25 2.78 -5.47
CA PRO A 145 9.66 2.47 -6.77
C PRO A 145 10.33 1.22 -7.36
N ILE A 146 9.52 0.22 -7.73
CA ILE A 146 9.95 -1.02 -8.40
C ILE A 146 9.39 -1.03 -9.83
N GLY A 147 10.27 -0.99 -10.84
CA GLY A 147 9.87 -1.19 -12.23
C GLY A 147 9.96 -2.68 -12.65
N GLY A 148 9.08 -3.13 -13.56
CA GLY A 148 9.35 -4.31 -14.39
C GLY A 148 9.55 -5.66 -13.68
N VAL A 149 8.62 -6.10 -12.83
CA VAL A 149 8.58 -7.49 -12.29
C VAL A 149 8.12 -8.55 -13.31
N HIS A 150 8.10 -8.23 -14.61
CA HIS A 150 7.75 -9.21 -15.65
C HIS A 150 8.96 -10.11 -15.92
N CYS A 151 8.77 -11.42 -15.78
CA CYS A 151 9.81 -12.45 -15.76
C CYS A 151 10.86 -12.28 -16.87
N ALA A 152 12.14 -12.22 -16.48
CA ALA A 152 13.16 -12.78 -17.35
C ALA A 152 12.94 -14.31 -17.37
N HIS A 153 12.81 -14.91 -18.56
CA HIS A 153 12.85 -16.36 -18.76
C HIS A 153 14.28 -16.91 -18.51
N LYS A 154 14.87 -16.53 -17.39
CA LYS A 154 16.17 -16.97 -16.93
C LYS A 154 15.96 -17.42 -15.50
N GLU A 155 16.13 -18.72 -15.27
CA GLU A 155 16.38 -19.29 -13.95
C GLU A 155 17.26 -18.29 -13.18
N LEU A 156 16.66 -17.59 -12.21
CA LEU A 156 17.39 -16.67 -11.36
C LEU A 156 18.46 -17.52 -10.66
N PRO A 157 19.75 -17.16 -10.74
CA PRO A 157 20.72 -17.82 -9.88
C PRO A 157 20.22 -17.58 -8.45
N GLN A 158 20.08 -18.66 -7.68
CA GLN A 158 19.53 -18.71 -6.31
C GLN A 158 20.15 -17.65 -5.36
N VAL A 159 21.23 -17.01 -5.79
CA VAL A 159 21.93 -15.88 -5.20
C VAL A 159 21.06 -14.62 -5.06
N GLY A 160 20.08 -14.33 -5.92
CA GLY A 160 19.25 -13.11 -5.80
C GLY A 160 18.21 -13.17 -4.68
N HIS A 161 17.53 -14.31 -4.55
CA HIS A 161 16.66 -14.61 -3.41
C HIS A 161 17.47 -14.74 -2.12
N ALA A 162 18.65 -15.36 -2.22
CA ALA A 162 19.55 -15.52 -1.10
C ALA A 162 20.18 -14.19 -0.65
N LEU A 163 20.51 -13.22 -1.53
CA LEU A 163 21.09 -11.95 -1.09
C LEU A 163 20.09 -11.09 -0.30
N PHE A 164 18.82 -11.04 -0.71
CA PHE A 164 17.79 -10.32 0.06
C PHE A 164 17.52 -11.02 1.41
N SER A 165 17.49 -12.36 1.45
CA SER A 165 17.38 -13.16 2.68
C SER A 165 18.67 -13.35 3.49
N LEU A 166 19.85 -12.98 2.99
CA LEU A 166 21.13 -13.12 3.71
C LEU A 166 21.71 -11.78 4.15
N LEU A 167 21.41 -10.67 3.44
CA LEU A 167 21.90 -9.34 3.81
C LEU A 167 20.89 -8.49 4.59
N VAL A 168 19.57 -8.76 4.51
CA VAL A 168 18.54 -7.90 5.10
C VAL A 168 17.69 -8.58 6.19
N CYS A 169 17.37 -9.87 6.07
CA CYS A 169 16.63 -10.63 7.11
C CYS A 169 17.06 -12.10 7.15
N PRO A 170 17.75 -12.58 8.21
CA PRO A 170 18.19 -13.97 8.31
C PRO A 170 17.05 -14.98 8.55
N ARG A 171 15.79 -14.53 8.76
CA ARG A 171 14.60 -15.39 8.91
C ARG A 171 13.62 -15.21 7.75
N PRO A 172 12.67 -16.15 7.54
CA PRO A 172 11.72 -16.05 6.43
C PRO A 172 10.85 -14.79 6.50
N VAL A 173 10.45 -14.29 5.33
CA VAL A 173 9.47 -13.20 5.14
C VAL A 173 8.13 -13.84 4.78
N MET A 174 7.06 -13.42 5.44
CA MET A 174 5.71 -13.96 5.22
C MET A 174 5.05 -13.23 4.05
N LEU A 175 4.66 -13.94 2.99
CA LEU A 175 3.89 -13.38 1.87
C LEU A 175 2.39 -13.64 2.10
N LEU A 176 1.60 -12.59 2.19
CA LEU A 176 0.14 -12.66 2.23
C LEU A 176 -0.42 -11.94 0.98
N SER A 177 -0.87 -12.73 0.01
CA SER A 177 -1.56 -12.29 -1.22
C SER A 177 -3.06 -12.50 -1.11
#